data_AF-A0A8T1HFA1-F1
#
_entry.id   AF-A0A8T1HFA1-F1
#
_cell.length_a   1.000
_cell.length_b   1.000
_cell.length_c   1.000
_cell.angle_alpha   90.00
_cell.angle_beta   90.00
_cell.angle_gamma   90.00
#
_symmetry.space_group_name_H-M   'P 1'
#
loop_
_entity.id
_entity.type
_entity.pdbx_description
1 polymer ?
#
loop_
_entity_poly.entity_id
_entity_poly.type
_entity_poly.pdbx_seq_one_letter_code
_entity_poly.pdbx_strand_id
1 'polypeptide(L)'
;MATTRYFFLAPDALDAPGFAYGSSETEAGDVLEVRRLQTGRWKYMGDFSASLPARPTLRREFSEEEALSRLGTYSQSPTVDIFMDASDMGLCVLYPARKQFLRVRFDLDERSAIRDHNAGGATLFGMNTRELMSAVFAALLWGPQWSSTALSVSTHVRLGIDNVSVVAWNNKRSSRNPYAQLLLRLLALQEVRHNFYVSATHIAGVDNVMADDGSRAWESPAKAQEFANLSAGWTQVIVPPNLRHLSQVWERSSVQGLSQSRLTFRTRVYGGSGKRDVPSWDTRHGSLKRLPPPLQRSWGHLMCTFRNSG
;
A
#
# COMPACT_ATOMS: atom_id res chain seq x y z
N MET A 1 9.88 -36.78 8.13
CA MET A 1 8.73 -35.93 8.52
C MET A 1 8.41 -35.09 7.29
N ALA A 2 7.18 -35.18 6.78
CA ALA A 2 6.78 -34.36 5.63
C ALA A 2 6.82 -32.89 6.04
N THR A 3 7.53 -32.06 5.29
CA THR A 3 7.60 -30.62 5.56
C THR A 3 6.42 -29.95 4.88
N THR A 4 5.47 -29.45 5.66
CA THR A 4 4.33 -28.68 5.14
C THR A 4 4.84 -27.38 4.50
N ARG A 5 4.45 -27.14 3.26
CA ARG A 5 4.77 -25.93 2.50
C ARG A 5 3.53 -25.08 2.32
N TYR A 6 3.70 -23.77 2.35
CA TYR A 6 2.62 -22.80 2.20
C TYR A 6 2.78 -21.96 0.94
N PHE A 7 1.67 -21.78 0.22
CA PHE A 7 1.61 -21.14 -1.10
C PHE A 7 0.60 -20.00 -1.09
N PHE A 8 0.89 -18.93 -1.85
CA PHE A 8 -0.07 -17.88 -2.14
C PHE A 8 -0.51 -17.93 -3.60
N LEU A 9 -1.80 -18.12 -3.80
CA LEU A 9 -2.39 -18.59 -5.05
C LEU A 9 -3.32 -17.52 -5.62
N ALA A 10 -3.35 -17.44 -6.94
CA ALA A 10 -4.18 -16.50 -7.68
C ALA A 10 -5.69 -16.77 -7.45
N PRO A 11 -6.57 -15.81 -7.78
CA PRO A 11 -8.00 -16.07 -7.86
C PRO A 11 -8.32 -17.32 -8.69
N ASP A 12 -9.38 -18.01 -8.30
CA ASP A 12 -9.96 -19.21 -8.90
C ASP A 12 -9.10 -20.48 -8.81
N ALA A 13 -7.81 -20.37 -8.45
CA ALA A 13 -6.92 -21.52 -8.30
C ALA A 13 -7.34 -22.50 -7.20
N LEU A 14 -8.08 -22.02 -6.20
CA LEU A 14 -8.60 -22.84 -5.09
C LEU A 14 -10.10 -22.58 -4.86
N ASP A 15 -10.88 -22.46 -5.94
CA ASP A 15 -12.32 -22.16 -5.84
C ASP A 15 -12.61 -20.92 -4.98
N ALA A 16 -11.72 -19.94 -5.09
CA ALA A 16 -11.72 -18.73 -4.29
C ALA A 16 -11.74 -17.53 -5.26
N PRO A 17 -12.77 -16.65 -5.23
CA PRO A 17 -12.87 -15.47 -6.11
C PRO A 17 -11.83 -14.37 -5.82
N GLY A 18 -10.68 -14.72 -5.24
CA GLY A 18 -9.58 -13.85 -4.87
C GLY A 18 -8.36 -14.68 -4.49
N PHE A 19 -7.27 -14.00 -4.13
CA PHE A 19 -6.07 -14.72 -3.69
C PHE A 19 -6.36 -15.57 -2.45
N ALA A 20 -5.73 -16.75 -2.36
CA ALA A 20 -5.90 -17.67 -1.26
C ALA A 20 -4.55 -18.25 -0.84
N TYR A 21 -4.41 -18.55 0.45
CA TYR A 21 -3.33 -19.40 0.90
C TYR A 21 -3.71 -20.86 0.75
N GLY A 22 -2.74 -21.68 0.40
CA GLY A 22 -2.85 -23.13 0.42
C GLY A 22 -1.67 -23.77 1.11
N SER A 23 -1.87 -24.97 1.63
CA SER A 23 -0.82 -25.82 2.20
C SER A 23 -0.71 -27.13 1.44
N SER A 24 0.51 -27.63 1.26
CA SER A 24 0.77 -28.96 0.71
C SER A 24 1.80 -29.69 1.55
N GLU A 25 1.60 -30.99 1.71
CA GLU A 25 2.56 -31.92 2.30
C GLU A 25 3.21 -32.81 1.23
N THR A 26 2.81 -32.65 -0.04
CA THR A 26 3.37 -33.40 -1.16
C THR A 26 4.86 -33.08 -1.32
N GLU A 27 5.70 -34.12 -1.41
CA GLU A 27 7.12 -33.95 -1.73
C GLU A 27 7.30 -33.34 -3.13
N ALA A 28 8.44 -32.68 -3.35
CA ALA A 28 8.68 -31.90 -4.56
C ALA A 28 8.48 -32.75 -5.84
N GLY A 29 7.52 -32.32 -6.67
CA GLY A 29 7.16 -32.95 -7.94
C GLY A 29 6.45 -31.94 -8.85
N ASP A 30 6.02 -32.39 -10.03
CA ASP A 30 5.38 -31.51 -11.03
C ASP A 30 3.93 -31.12 -10.66
N VAL A 31 3.30 -31.86 -9.74
CA VAL A 31 1.93 -31.63 -9.26
C VAL A 31 1.93 -31.62 -7.73
N LEU A 32 1.23 -30.64 -7.15
CA LEU A 32 1.06 -30.47 -5.71
C LEU A 32 -0.41 -30.65 -5.35
N GLU A 33 -0.68 -31.45 -4.31
CA GLU A 33 -2.00 -31.47 -3.68
C GLU A 33 -2.08 -30.32 -2.70
N VAL A 34 -2.86 -29.29 -3.06
CA VAL A 34 -2.92 -28.05 -2.29
C VAL A 34 -4.28 -27.94 -1.61
N ARG A 35 -4.27 -27.93 -0.27
CA ARG A 35 -5.46 -27.63 0.53
C ARG A 35 -5.57 -26.13 0.74
N ARG A 36 -6.74 -25.55 0.46
CA ARG A 36 -7.02 -24.15 0.77
C ARG A 36 -7.02 -23.94 2.28
N LEU A 37 -6.23 -22.99 2.75
CA LEU A 37 -6.30 -22.55 4.13
C LEU A 37 -7.60 -21.77 4.35
N GLN A 38 -8.34 -22.16 5.38
CA GLN A 38 -9.50 -21.41 5.89
C GLN A 38 -9.03 -20.20 6.72
N THR A 39 -8.21 -19.37 6.11
CA THR A 39 -7.73 -18.13 6.71
C THR A 39 -8.45 -16.96 6.05
N GLY A 40 -8.72 -15.93 6.85
CA GLY A 40 -9.12 -14.66 6.28
C GLY A 40 -10.46 -14.64 5.51
N ARG A 41 -10.45 -14.27 4.21
CA ARG A 41 -11.59 -14.20 3.27
C ARG A 41 -12.32 -15.53 3.14
N TRP A 42 -11.58 -16.63 3.30
CA TRP A 42 -12.04 -18.00 3.05
C TRP A 42 -12.31 -18.79 4.33
N LYS A 43 -12.25 -18.13 5.50
CA LYS A 43 -12.39 -18.77 6.82
C LYS A 43 -13.67 -19.60 6.97
N TYR A 44 -14.77 -19.16 6.37
CA TYR A 44 -16.07 -19.83 6.47
C TYR A 44 -16.42 -20.67 5.23
N MET A 45 -15.53 -20.74 4.24
CA MET A 45 -15.76 -21.64 3.12
C MET A 45 -15.48 -23.08 3.53
N GLY A 46 -16.20 -24.02 2.90
CA GLY A 46 -15.92 -25.44 3.07
C GLY A 46 -14.47 -25.79 2.72
N ASP A 47 -14.02 -26.92 3.28
CA ASP A 47 -12.75 -27.51 2.91
C ASP A 47 -12.68 -27.69 1.39
N PHE A 48 -11.55 -27.30 0.81
CA PHE A 48 -11.32 -27.41 -0.62
C PHE A 48 -9.85 -27.76 -0.85
N SER A 49 -9.61 -28.71 -1.74
CA SER A 49 -8.28 -29.10 -2.19
C SER A 49 -8.30 -29.25 -3.70
N ALA A 50 -7.18 -28.92 -4.35
CA ALA A 50 -6.99 -29.12 -5.77
C ALA A 50 -5.57 -29.57 -6.10
N SER A 51 -5.47 -30.41 -7.13
CA SER A 51 -4.21 -30.80 -7.76
C SER A 51 -3.73 -29.66 -8.66
N LEU A 52 -2.65 -29.00 -8.29
CA LEU A 52 -2.13 -27.84 -9.01
C LEU A 52 -0.73 -28.13 -9.56
N PRO A 53 -0.41 -27.71 -10.80
CA PRO A 53 0.94 -27.87 -11.34
C PRO A 53 1.93 -26.99 -10.56
N ALA A 54 3.10 -27.50 -10.21
CA ALA A 54 4.05 -26.81 -9.33
C ALA A 54 4.58 -25.51 -9.96
N ARG A 55 4.84 -25.49 -11.27
CA ARG A 55 5.55 -24.37 -11.94
C ARG A 55 4.70 -23.13 -12.28
N PRO A 56 3.43 -23.23 -12.73
CA PRO A 56 2.60 -22.04 -12.99
C PRO A 56 2.02 -21.41 -11.73
N THR A 57 1.93 -22.20 -10.65
CA THR A 57 1.06 -21.90 -9.51
C THR A 57 1.83 -21.27 -8.34
N LEU A 58 3.13 -21.54 -8.23
CA LEU A 58 4.03 -20.97 -7.23
C LEU A 58 4.43 -19.54 -7.60
N ARG A 59 3.76 -18.54 -7.01
CA ARG A 59 4.28 -17.16 -7.03
C ARG A 59 5.46 -16.99 -6.06
N ARG A 60 5.42 -17.65 -4.90
CA ARG A 60 6.44 -17.66 -3.83
C ARG A 60 6.02 -18.66 -2.73
N GLU A 61 6.98 -19.32 -2.07
CA GLU A 61 6.75 -20.08 -0.83
C GLU A 61 6.77 -19.12 0.37
N PHE A 62 5.89 -19.33 1.34
CA PHE A 62 5.72 -18.46 2.50
C PHE A 62 5.87 -19.24 3.81
N SER A 63 6.10 -18.53 4.93
CA SER A 63 6.08 -19.14 6.25
C SER A 63 4.64 -19.49 6.67
N GLU A 64 4.51 -20.46 7.57
CA GLU A 64 3.24 -20.80 8.23
C GLU A 64 2.60 -19.57 8.88
N GLU A 65 3.42 -18.79 9.59
CA GLU A 65 2.99 -17.57 10.27
C GLU A 65 2.38 -16.56 9.29
N GLU A 66 2.96 -16.37 8.10
CA GLU A 66 2.41 -15.48 7.09
C GLU A 66 1.10 -16.02 6.50
N ALA A 67 1.03 -17.32 6.21
CA ALA A 67 -0.17 -17.95 5.68
C ALA A 67 -1.35 -17.92 6.68
N LEU A 68 -1.04 -18.01 7.97
CA LEU A 68 -2.01 -17.92 9.07
C LEU A 68 -2.29 -16.46 9.50
N SER A 69 -1.40 -15.52 9.18
CA SER A 69 -1.54 -14.09 9.53
C SER A 69 -2.71 -13.38 8.85
N ARG A 70 -3.38 -14.03 7.89
CA ARG A 70 -4.56 -13.52 7.14
C ARG A 70 -4.27 -12.37 6.17
N LEU A 71 -3.01 -12.00 5.96
CA LEU A 71 -2.62 -10.98 5.00
C LEU A 71 -3.13 -11.32 3.59
N GLY A 72 -4.04 -10.53 3.02
CA GLY A 72 -4.53 -10.74 1.66
C GLY A 72 -5.78 -11.63 1.52
N THR A 73 -6.36 -12.07 2.64
CA THR A 73 -7.65 -12.75 2.66
C THR A 73 -8.46 -12.12 3.79
N TYR A 74 -9.43 -11.23 3.56
CA TYR A 74 -10.30 -10.77 4.66
C TYR A 74 -11.77 -10.85 4.24
N SER A 75 -12.64 -11.37 5.13
CA SER A 75 -14.05 -11.76 4.88
C SER A 75 -15.08 -10.85 5.56
N GLN A 76 -14.64 -9.77 6.22
CA GLN A 76 -15.59 -8.92 6.94
C GLN A 76 -16.24 -7.95 5.96
N SER A 77 -17.51 -7.62 6.19
CA SER A 77 -18.14 -6.51 5.48
C SER A 77 -17.45 -5.20 5.86
N PRO A 78 -17.32 -4.25 4.93
CA PRO A 78 -16.72 -2.96 5.24
C PRO A 78 -17.53 -2.28 6.32
N THR A 79 -16.84 -1.86 7.37
CA THR A 79 -17.42 -1.07 8.47
C THR A 79 -17.12 0.41 8.29
N VAL A 80 -16.17 0.73 7.40
CA VAL A 80 -15.75 2.08 7.05
C VAL A 80 -15.71 2.20 5.53
N ASP A 81 -16.40 3.22 5.02
CA ASP A 81 -16.35 3.61 3.61
C ASP A 81 -15.63 4.95 3.46
N ILE A 82 -14.70 4.97 2.51
CA ILE A 82 -13.88 6.12 2.16
C ILE A 82 -13.99 6.36 0.66
N PHE A 83 -14.29 7.58 0.25
CA PHE A 83 -14.39 7.98 -1.15
C PHE A 83 -13.26 8.95 -1.47
N MET A 84 -12.63 8.83 -2.63
CA MET A 84 -11.46 9.64 -2.94
C MET A 84 -11.33 9.97 -4.41
N ASP A 85 -10.65 11.08 -4.68
CA ASP A 85 -10.34 11.55 -6.02
C ASP A 85 -9.09 12.44 -6.02
N ALA A 86 -8.48 12.63 -7.19
CA ALA A 86 -7.38 13.55 -7.42
C ALA A 86 -7.47 14.27 -8.77
N SER A 87 -7.19 15.56 -8.76
CA SER A 87 -7.03 16.43 -9.93
C SER A 87 -5.58 16.87 -10.10
N ASP A 88 -5.29 17.71 -11.08
CA ASP A 88 -3.97 18.33 -11.22
C ASP A 88 -3.68 19.40 -10.15
N MET A 89 -4.72 19.84 -9.41
CA MET A 89 -4.59 20.85 -8.37
C MET A 89 -4.46 20.29 -6.97
N GLY A 90 -5.00 19.10 -6.73
CA GLY A 90 -4.97 18.46 -5.42
C GLY A 90 -5.72 17.15 -5.38
N LEU A 91 -5.90 16.63 -4.17
CA LEU A 91 -6.71 15.44 -3.91
C LEU A 91 -7.73 15.70 -2.81
N CYS A 92 -8.78 14.89 -2.79
CA CYS A 92 -9.81 14.92 -1.76
C CYS A 92 -10.15 13.51 -1.32
N VAL A 93 -10.40 13.36 -0.02
CA VAL A 93 -10.89 12.12 0.57
C VAL A 93 -12.04 12.42 1.52
N LEU A 94 -13.11 11.65 1.40
CA LEU A 94 -14.32 11.76 2.19
C LEU A 94 -14.43 10.57 3.13
N TYR A 95 -14.84 10.86 4.37
CA TYR A 95 -15.24 9.88 5.36
C TYR A 95 -16.69 10.16 5.79
N PRO A 96 -17.68 9.64 5.04
CA PRO A 96 -19.09 10.01 5.22
C PRO A 96 -19.66 9.68 6.59
N ALA A 97 -19.27 8.54 7.18
CA ALA A 97 -19.77 8.11 8.49
C ALA A 97 -19.47 9.15 9.60
N ARG A 98 -18.45 10.01 9.41
CA ARG A 98 -18.09 11.08 10.34
C ARG A 98 -18.39 12.48 9.80
N LYS A 99 -18.93 12.62 8.59
CA LYS A 99 -19.01 13.89 7.84
C LYS A 99 -17.68 14.63 7.86
N GLN A 100 -16.59 13.90 7.61
CA GLN A 100 -15.24 14.46 7.56
C GLN A 100 -14.69 14.38 6.15
N PHE A 101 -13.86 15.34 5.79
CA PHE A 101 -13.07 15.27 4.57
C PHE A 101 -11.65 15.75 4.83
N LEU A 102 -10.70 15.29 4.04
CA LEU A 102 -9.38 15.91 3.93
C LEU A 102 -9.16 16.35 2.49
N ARG A 103 -8.36 17.40 2.32
CA ARG A 103 -7.87 17.80 1.01
C ARG A 103 -6.40 18.14 1.10
N VAL A 104 -5.67 17.85 0.02
CA VAL A 104 -4.27 18.22 -0.12
C VAL A 104 -4.11 18.97 -1.43
N ARG A 105 -3.75 20.25 -1.34
CA ARG A 105 -3.38 21.04 -2.51
C ARG A 105 -1.95 20.71 -2.89
N PHE A 106 -1.71 20.36 -4.15
CA PHE A 106 -0.36 20.14 -4.62
C PHE A 106 0.48 21.42 -4.55
N ASP A 107 1.75 21.33 -4.22
CA ASP A 107 2.65 22.48 -4.17
C ASP A 107 3.20 22.83 -5.58
N LEU A 108 4.16 23.76 -5.65
CA LEU A 108 4.74 24.17 -6.94
C LEU A 108 5.55 23.06 -7.60
N ASP A 109 6.29 22.27 -6.82
CA ASP A 109 7.16 21.21 -7.33
C ASP A 109 6.33 20.03 -7.81
N GLU A 110 5.32 19.63 -7.01
CA GLU A 110 4.35 18.62 -7.38
C GLU A 110 3.57 19.04 -8.64
N ARG A 111 3.07 20.28 -8.71
CA ARG A 111 2.42 20.79 -9.93
C ARG A 111 3.36 20.83 -11.14
N SER A 112 4.65 21.09 -10.94
CA SER A 112 5.63 21.01 -12.03
C SER A 112 5.78 19.57 -12.51
N ALA A 113 5.93 18.61 -11.60
CA ALA A 113 6.03 17.19 -11.94
C ALA A 113 4.77 16.65 -12.63
N ILE A 114 3.58 17.16 -12.29
CA ILE A 114 2.31 16.87 -12.98
C ILE A 114 2.35 17.38 -14.42
N ARG A 115 2.72 18.65 -14.63
CA ARG A 115 2.83 19.22 -15.99
C ARG A 115 3.82 18.45 -16.85
N ASP A 116 4.98 18.11 -16.29
CA ASP A 116 6.00 17.33 -17.00
C ASP A 116 5.48 15.93 -17.34
N HIS A 117 4.73 15.27 -16.43
CA HIS A 117 4.08 13.99 -16.71
C HIS A 117 3.08 14.09 -17.87
N ASN A 118 2.21 15.10 -17.82
CA ASN A 118 1.15 15.32 -18.81
C ASN A 118 1.75 15.68 -20.18
N ALA A 119 2.95 16.26 -20.22
CA ALA A 119 3.71 16.51 -21.44
C ALA A 119 4.46 15.26 -21.97
N GLY A 120 4.25 14.08 -21.38
CA GLY A 120 4.91 12.83 -21.78
C GLY A 120 6.27 12.59 -21.11
N GLY A 121 6.63 13.39 -20.11
CA GLY A 121 7.84 13.22 -19.32
C GLY A 121 7.79 11.96 -18.44
N ALA A 122 8.96 11.41 -18.13
CA ALA A 122 9.11 10.17 -17.36
C ALA A 122 8.89 10.34 -15.83
N THR A 123 8.08 11.31 -15.40
CA THR A 123 7.86 11.55 -13.97
C THR A 123 6.96 10.46 -13.38
N LEU A 124 7.16 10.16 -12.10
CA LEU A 124 6.39 9.14 -11.38
C LEU A 124 5.05 9.66 -10.83
N PHE A 125 4.75 10.95 -11.04
CA PHE A 125 3.67 11.68 -10.39
C PHE A 125 2.42 11.82 -11.28
N GLY A 126 2.06 10.72 -11.95
CA GLY A 126 0.86 10.63 -12.77
C GLY A 126 -0.44 10.47 -11.95
N MET A 127 -1.58 10.52 -12.65
CA MET A 127 -2.93 10.46 -12.06
C MET A 127 -3.11 9.30 -11.08
N ASN A 128 -2.81 8.06 -11.52
CA ASN A 128 -2.94 6.87 -10.68
C ASN A 128 -2.14 6.98 -9.37
N THR A 129 -0.97 7.60 -9.40
CA THR A 129 -0.15 7.76 -8.20
C THR A 129 -0.75 8.79 -7.26
N ARG A 130 -1.28 9.90 -7.81
CA ARG A 130 -1.93 10.96 -7.04
C ARG A 130 -3.20 10.48 -6.35
N GLU A 131 -4.03 9.70 -7.02
CA GLU A 131 -5.18 9.05 -6.39
C GLU A 131 -4.77 8.01 -5.34
N LEU A 132 -3.68 7.26 -5.55
CA LEU A 132 -3.18 6.35 -4.52
C LEU A 132 -2.68 7.10 -3.27
N MET A 133 -2.19 8.34 -3.41
CA MET A 133 -1.81 9.17 -2.25
C MET A 133 -3.01 9.42 -1.33
N SER A 134 -4.22 9.55 -1.87
CA SER A 134 -5.45 9.74 -1.11
C SER A 134 -5.65 8.61 -0.09
N ALA A 135 -5.46 7.36 -0.50
CA ALA A 135 -5.55 6.20 0.40
C ALA A 135 -4.54 6.28 1.55
N VAL A 136 -3.31 6.73 1.26
CA VAL A 136 -2.24 6.86 2.26
C VAL A 136 -2.53 7.99 3.25
N PHE A 137 -3.00 9.15 2.78
CA PHE A 137 -3.40 10.24 3.67
C PHE A 137 -4.56 9.85 4.57
N ALA A 138 -5.56 9.15 4.03
CA ALA A 138 -6.67 8.62 4.81
C ALA A 138 -6.17 7.69 5.93
N ALA A 139 -5.29 6.75 5.58
CA ALA A 139 -4.69 5.83 6.53
C ALA A 139 -3.83 6.53 7.60
N LEU A 140 -3.07 7.57 7.24
CA LEU A 140 -2.24 8.32 8.19
C LEU A 140 -3.09 9.13 9.20
N LEU A 141 -4.20 9.71 8.76
CA LEU A 141 -5.01 10.61 9.60
C LEU A 141 -6.12 9.88 10.37
N TRP A 142 -6.74 8.89 9.73
CA TRP A 142 -7.87 8.16 10.30
C TRP A 142 -7.51 6.74 10.74
N GLY A 143 -6.34 6.21 10.38
CA GLY A 143 -5.87 4.90 10.83
C GLY A 143 -6.00 4.66 12.34
N PRO A 144 -5.57 5.59 13.22
CA PRO A 144 -5.78 5.45 14.66
C PRO A 144 -7.24 5.32 15.07
N GLN A 145 -8.16 5.94 14.32
CA GLN A 145 -9.61 5.92 14.59
C GLN A 145 -10.27 4.65 14.06
N TRP A 146 -9.68 4.01 13.07
CA TRP A 146 -10.11 2.70 12.58
C TRP A 146 -9.58 1.56 13.45
N SER A 147 -8.77 1.84 14.45
CA SER A 147 -8.18 0.80 15.28
C SER A 147 -9.25 0.08 16.10
N SER A 148 -9.27 -1.25 15.98
CA SER A 148 -10.10 -2.10 16.82
C SER A 148 -9.37 -2.44 18.11
N THR A 149 -10.04 -2.31 19.25
CA THR A 149 -9.52 -2.73 20.56
C THR A 149 -9.51 -4.25 20.73
N ALA A 150 -10.28 -4.97 19.92
CA ALA A 150 -10.32 -6.43 19.93
C ALA A 150 -9.24 -6.98 18.99
N LEU A 151 -8.21 -7.63 19.56
CA LEU A 151 -7.11 -8.28 18.82
C LEU A 151 -7.59 -9.31 17.78
N SER A 152 -8.84 -9.80 17.89
CA SER A 152 -9.41 -10.84 17.04
C SER A 152 -10.16 -10.31 15.79
N VAL A 153 -10.45 -9.01 15.72
CA VAL A 153 -11.27 -8.38 14.66
C VAL A 153 -10.56 -7.14 14.15
N SER A 154 -10.04 -7.17 12.92
CA SER A 154 -9.47 -6.00 12.25
C SER A 154 -10.57 -5.20 11.55
N THR A 155 -10.52 -3.88 11.62
CA THR A 155 -11.49 -3.01 10.93
C THR A 155 -11.31 -3.10 9.43
N HIS A 156 -12.40 -3.36 8.71
CA HIS A 156 -12.41 -3.32 7.25
C HIS A 156 -12.76 -1.93 6.73
N VAL A 157 -11.79 -1.31 6.06
CA VAL A 157 -11.94 -0.06 5.32
C VAL A 157 -12.08 -0.36 3.83
N ARG A 158 -13.16 0.12 3.20
CA ARG A 158 -13.35 0.06 1.75
C ARG A 158 -13.12 1.45 1.13
N LEU A 159 -12.25 1.49 0.14
CA LEU A 159 -12.02 2.65 -0.70
C LEU A 159 -12.94 2.55 -1.93
N GLY A 160 -13.79 3.55 -2.14
CA GLY A 160 -14.46 3.81 -3.40
C GLY A 160 -13.55 4.68 -4.28
N ILE A 161 -13.19 4.14 -5.45
CA ILE A 161 -12.25 4.77 -6.38
C ILE A 161 -12.80 4.61 -7.79
N ASP A 162 -12.77 5.66 -8.60
CA ASP A 162 -13.17 5.61 -10.01
C ASP A 162 -12.05 5.16 -10.95
N ASN A 163 -10.79 5.30 -10.53
CA ASN A 163 -9.66 4.76 -11.28
C ASN A 163 -9.41 3.27 -11.03
N VAL A 164 -9.80 2.47 -12.02
CA VAL A 164 -9.61 1.01 -12.06
C VAL A 164 -8.16 0.56 -11.86
N SER A 165 -7.17 1.38 -12.28
CA SER A 165 -5.75 1.02 -12.09
C SER A 165 -5.36 1.11 -10.63
N VAL A 166 -5.86 2.11 -9.91
CA VAL A 166 -5.61 2.30 -8.47
C VAL A 166 -6.33 1.24 -7.66
N VAL A 167 -7.56 0.87 -8.05
CA VAL A 167 -8.26 -0.31 -7.47
C VAL A 167 -7.39 -1.56 -7.59
N ALA A 168 -6.85 -1.83 -8.78
CA ALA A 168 -5.98 -2.97 -9.02
C ALA A 168 -4.68 -2.90 -8.19
N TRP A 169 -4.02 -1.74 -8.14
CA TRP A 169 -2.78 -1.54 -7.36
C TRP A 169 -3.01 -1.73 -5.87
N ASN A 170 -4.10 -1.18 -5.33
CA ASN A 170 -4.46 -1.33 -3.92
C ASN A 170 -4.67 -2.81 -3.59
N ASN A 171 -5.55 -3.49 -4.33
CA ASN A 171 -5.93 -4.87 -4.02
C ASN A 171 -4.80 -5.88 -4.28
N LYS A 172 -3.95 -5.65 -5.30
CA LYS A 172 -2.79 -6.51 -5.59
C LYS A 172 -1.56 -6.16 -4.74
N ARG A 173 -1.60 -5.03 -4.02
CA ARG A 173 -0.46 -4.45 -3.29
C ARG A 173 0.80 -4.34 -4.16
N SER A 174 0.63 -3.95 -5.43
CA SER A 174 1.76 -3.86 -6.37
C SER A 174 1.54 -2.89 -7.53
N SER A 175 2.61 -2.18 -7.90
CA SER A 175 2.74 -1.31 -9.07
C SER A 175 4.16 -1.36 -9.64
N ARG A 176 4.33 -1.05 -10.93
CA ARG A 176 5.67 -0.85 -11.54
C ARG A 176 6.26 0.52 -11.23
N ASN A 177 5.43 1.47 -10.78
CA ASN A 177 5.87 2.81 -10.41
C ASN A 177 6.54 2.78 -9.01
N PRO A 178 7.83 3.15 -8.88
CA PRO A 178 8.53 3.14 -7.59
C PRO A 178 7.90 4.04 -6.51
N TYR A 179 7.31 5.17 -6.91
CA TYR A 179 6.62 6.05 -5.97
C TYR A 179 5.30 5.41 -5.49
N ALA A 180 4.52 4.80 -6.39
CA ALA A 180 3.34 4.03 -5.99
C ALA A 180 3.69 2.85 -5.07
N GLN A 181 4.83 2.19 -5.27
CA GLN A 181 5.34 1.15 -4.36
C GLN A 181 5.68 1.70 -2.97
N LEU A 182 6.24 2.91 -2.88
CA LEU A 182 6.43 3.60 -1.60
C LEU A 182 5.08 3.86 -0.92
N LEU A 183 4.08 4.34 -1.66
CA LEU A 183 2.73 4.60 -1.14
C LEU A 183 2.06 3.32 -0.61
N LEU A 184 2.14 2.21 -1.36
CA LEU A 184 1.60 0.92 -0.93
C LEU A 184 2.28 0.39 0.34
N ARG A 185 3.59 0.61 0.50
CA ARG A 185 4.31 0.24 1.73
C ARG A 185 3.91 1.11 2.92
N LEU A 186 3.71 2.41 2.70
CA LEU A 186 3.18 3.29 3.74
C LEU A 186 1.78 2.87 4.17
N LEU A 187 0.91 2.52 3.21
CA LEU A 187 -0.43 2.03 3.49
C LEU A 187 -0.38 0.75 4.33
N ALA A 188 0.41 -0.24 3.90
CA ALA A 188 0.60 -1.48 4.63
C ALA A 188 1.16 -1.26 6.05
N LEU A 189 2.08 -0.31 6.21
CA LEU A 189 2.60 0.06 7.53
C LEU A 189 1.49 0.59 8.45
N GLN A 190 0.55 1.40 7.93
CA GLN A 190 -0.58 1.88 8.73
C GLN A 190 -1.58 0.77 9.06
N GLU A 191 -1.87 -0.12 8.10
CA GLU A 191 -2.71 -1.30 8.32
C GLU A 191 -2.22 -2.13 9.51
N VAL A 192 -0.91 -2.43 9.53
CA VAL A 192 -0.27 -3.18 10.63
C VAL A 192 -0.26 -2.37 11.92
N ARG A 193 0.12 -1.08 11.86
CA ARG A 193 0.26 -0.23 13.05
C ARG A 193 -1.05 -0.05 13.80
N HIS A 194 -2.16 0.02 13.08
CA HIS A 194 -3.47 0.34 13.65
C HIS A 194 -4.46 -0.82 13.59
N ASN A 195 -4.05 -2.00 13.11
CA ASN A 195 -4.87 -3.21 13.05
C ASN A 195 -6.18 -3.01 12.23
N PHE A 196 -6.06 -2.41 11.05
CA PHE A 196 -7.13 -2.35 10.04
C PHE A 196 -6.62 -2.93 8.72
N TYR A 197 -7.54 -3.20 7.79
CA TYR A 197 -7.17 -3.54 6.43
C TYR A 197 -8.02 -2.80 5.41
N VAL A 198 -7.47 -2.62 4.21
CA VAL A 198 -8.04 -1.81 3.14
C VAL A 198 -8.28 -2.63 1.90
N SER A 199 -9.52 -2.64 1.43
CA SER A 199 -9.85 -3.07 0.06
C SER A 199 -10.29 -1.88 -0.78
N ALA A 200 -10.15 -1.98 -2.10
CA ALA A 200 -10.69 -1.01 -3.04
C ALA A 200 -11.82 -1.62 -3.87
N THR A 201 -12.87 -0.83 -4.12
CA THR A 201 -13.94 -1.13 -5.08
C THR A 201 -14.01 -0.01 -6.10
N HIS A 202 -14.36 -0.38 -7.33
CA HIS A 202 -14.65 0.63 -8.36
C HIS A 202 -16.00 1.28 -8.08
N ILE A 203 -16.06 2.60 -8.24
CA ILE A 203 -17.30 3.40 -8.31
C ILE A 203 -17.28 4.20 -9.61
N ALA A 204 -18.43 4.48 -10.21
CA ALA A 204 -18.42 5.34 -11.40
C ALA A 204 -18.09 6.77 -10.98
N GLY A 205 -17.35 7.53 -11.82
CA GLY A 205 -17.02 8.93 -11.53
C GLY A 205 -18.27 9.80 -11.30
N VAL A 206 -19.39 9.46 -11.96
CA VAL A 206 -20.69 10.13 -11.76
C VAL A 206 -21.25 9.98 -10.35
N ASP A 207 -20.78 8.96 -9.62
CA ASP A 207 -21.15 8.69 -8.23
C ASP A 207 -20.11 9.25 -7.23
N ASN A 208 -19.00 9.82 -7.72
CA ASN A 208 -17.87 10.34 -6.91
C ASN A 208 -17.79 11.88 -6.89
N VAL A 209 -18.91 12.57 -7.21
CA VAL A 209 -18.97 14.03 -7.46
C VAL A 209 -18.30 14.86 -6.36
N MET A 210 -18.59 14.59 -5.09
CA MET A 210 -18.06 15.42 -3.99
C MET A 210 -16.54 15.28 -3.83
N ALA A 211 -15.98 14.10 -4.12
CA ALA A 211 -14.54 13.91 -4.06
C ALA A 211 -13.86 14.55 -5.28
N ASP A 212 -14.44 14.44 -6.48
CA ASP A 212 -13.98 15.13 -7.69
C ASP A 212 -13.95 16.65 -7.46
N ASP A 213 -15.08 17.24 -7.07
CA ASP A 213 -15.20 18.68 -6.78
C ASP A 213 -14.20 19.13 -5.70
N GLY A 214 -14.04 18.32 -4.65
CA GLY A 214 -13.08 18.58 -3.58
C GLY A 214 -11.64 18.59 -4.06
N SER A 215 -11.28 17.70 -4.99
CA SER A 215 -9.95 17.64 -5.56
C SER A 215 -9.68 18.83 -6.50
N ARG A 216 -10.72 19.38 -7.13
CA ARG A 216 -10.66 20.51 -8.09
C ARG A 216 -10.94 21.88 -7.47
N ALA A 217 -11.23 21.95 -6.18
CA ALA A 217 -11.65 23.18 -5.50
C ALA A 217 -10.65 24.35 -5.59
N TRP A 218 -9.39 24.11 -5.99
CA TRP A 218 -8.39 25.15 -6.20
C TRP A 218 -8.21 25.58 -7.65
N GLU A 219 -8.95 25.01 -8.60
CA GLU A 219 -8.91 25.39 -10.01
C GLU A 219 -9.55 26.76 -10.25
N SER A 220 -10.65 27.08 -9.55
CA SER A 220 -11.33 28.36 -9.67
C SER A 220 -12.20 28.68 -8.44
N PRO A 221 -12.59 29.96 -8.23
CA PRO A 221 -13.54 30.32 -7.19
C PRO A 221 -14.90 29.62 -7.33
N ALA A 222 -15.37 29.36 -8.56
CA ALA A 222 -16.61 28.65 -8.81
C ALA A 222 -16.54 27.21 -8.29
N LYS A 223 -15.45 26.49 -8.60
CA LYS A 223 -15.22 25.13 -8.11
C LYS A 223 -15.03 25.06 -6.60
N ALA A 224 -14.41 26.08 -6.01
CA ALA A 224 -14.34 26.21 -4.56
C ALA A 224 -15.74 26.32 -3.93
N GLN A 225 -16.64 27.08 -4.56
CA GLN A 225 -18.02 27.26 -4.10
C GLN A 225 -18.87 25.99 -4.29
N GLU A 226 -18.73 25.29 -5.41
CA GLU A 226 -19.39 23.99 -5.66
C GLU A 226 -19.05 22.99 -4.54
N PHE A 227 -17.76 22.81 -4.26
CA PHE A 227 -17.34 21.94 -3.15
C PHE A 227 -17.80 22.46 -1.78
N ALA A 228 -17.79 23.77 -1.53
CA ALA A 228 -18.25 24.34 -0.26
C ALA A 228 -19.75 24.05 -0.02
N ASN A 229 -20.56 24.06 -1.08
CA ASN A 229 -21.97 23.71 -1.01
C ASN A 229 -22.15 22.21 -0.68
N LEU A 230 -21.38 21.33 -1.33
CA LEU A 230 -21.45 19.87 -1.08
C LEU A 230 -20.92 19.49 0.31
N SER A 231 -19.91 20.20 0.80
CA SER A 231 -19.28 19.98 2.11
C SER A 231 -19.93 20.77 3.25
N ALA A 232 -21.10 21.38 3.01
CA ALA A 232 -21.84 22.07 4.05
C ALA A 232 -22.16 21.13 5.23
N GLY A 233 -21.72 21.50 6.43
CA GLY A 233 -21.88 20.68 7.63
C GLY A 233 -20.87 19.53 7.76
N TRP A 234 -19.85 19.47 6.90
CA TRP A 234 -18.71 18.57 7.05
C TRP A 234 -17.52 19.28 7.73
N THR A 235 -16.66 18.50 8.38
CA THR A 235 -15.44 19.00 9.02
C THR A 235 -14.21 18.66 8.20
N GLN A 236 -13.39 19.67 7.88
CA GLN A 236 -12.10 19.43 7.25
C GLN A 236 -11.07 18.93 8.28
N VAL A 237 -10.48 17.77 8.02
CA VAL A 237 -9.29 17.27 8.71
C VAL A 237 -8.06 17.86 8.05
N ILE A 238 -7.27 18.60 8.84
CA ILE A 238 -6.05 19.26 8.35
C ILE A 238 -4.91 18.24 8.34
N VAL A 239 -4.22 18.13 7.21
CA VAL A 239 -2.99 17.33 7.11
C VAL A 239 -1.87 18.08 7.81
N PRO A 240 -1.29 17.52 8.89
CA PRO A 240 -0.16 18.14 9.58
C PRO A 240 1.03 18.35 8.64
N PRO A 241 1.81 19.44 8.77
CA PRO A 241 2.93 19.72 7.88
C PRO A 241 3.95 18.57 7.79
N ASN A 242 4.22 17.88 8.89
CA ASN A 242 5.12 16.73 8.89
C ASN A 242 4.57 15.55 8.07
N LEU A 243 3.24 15.42 7.90
CA LEU A 243 2.64 14.35 7.10
C LEU A 243 2.45 14.73 5.63
N ARG A 244 2.64 16.00 5.26
CA ARG A 244 2.32 16.54 3.93
C ARG A 244 3.11 15.88 2.80
N HIS A 245 4.37 15.52 3.03
CA HIS A 245 5.23 14.91 2.01
C HIS A 245 5.46 13.44 2.32
N LEU A 246 4.75 12.56 1.60
CA LEU A 246 4.74 11.12 1.87
C LEU A 246 6.12 10.46 1.73
N SER A 247 7.00 10.98 0.85
CA SER A 247 8.39 10.50 0.77
C SER A 247 9.17 10.74 2.07
N GLN A 248 8.97 11.89 2.72
CA GLN A 248 9.59 12.20 4.01
C GLN A 248 8.96 11.40 5.16
N VAL A 249 7.65 11.12 5.08
CA VAL A 249 6.98 10.21 6.02
C VAL A 249 7.63 8.83 5.96
N TRP A 250 7.82 8.30 4.75
CA TRP A 250 8.47 7.00 4.54
C TRP A 250 9.91 6.97 5.08
N GLU A 251 10.70 8.01 4.83
CA GLU A 251 12.06 8.11 5.35
C GLU A 251 12.10 8.01 6.89
N ARG A 252 11.25 8.77 7.58
CA ARG A 252 11.19 8.73 9.05
C ARG A 252 10.71 7.38 9.58
N SER A 253 9.70 6.78 8.95
CA SER A 253 9.22 5.45 9.31
C SER A 253 10.26 4.35 9.09
N SER A 254 11.08 4.47 8.04
CA SER A 254 12.15 3.53 7.72
C SER A 254 13.29 3.59 8.75
N VAL A 255 13.63 4.80 9.21
CA VAL A 255 14.64 4.99 10.28
C VAL A 255 14.15 4.45 11.62
N GLN A 256 12.87 4.65 11.96
CA GLN A 256 12.28 4.11 13.19
C GLN A 256 12.20 2.58 13.18
N GLY A 257 11.90 1.97 12.04
CA GLY A 257 11.92 0.50 11.87
C GLY A 257 13.32 -0.11 12.05
N LEU A 258 14.37 0.59 11.61
CA LEU A 258 15.77 0.20 11.84
C LEU A 258 16.19 0.37 13.31
N SER A 259 15.60 1.32 14.04
CA SER A 259 15.87 1.51 15.47
C SER A 259 15.17 0.47 16.35
N GLN A 260 13.99 -0.01 15.97
CA GLN A 260 13.27 -1.06 16.71
C GLN A 260 13.85 -2.47 16.47
N SER A 261 14.68 -2.66 15.44
CA SER A 261 15.30 -3.95 15.09
C SER A 261 16.69 -4.20 15.71
N ARG A 262 17.14 -3.37 16.67
CA ARG A 262 18.22 -3.74 17.62
C ARG A 262 17.69 -4.48 18.86
N LEU A 263 16.74 -5.39 18.67
CA LEU A 263 16.60 -6.52 19.60
C LEU A 263 17.43 -7.66 19.01
N THR A 264 18.62 -7.83 19.58
CA THR A 264 19.58 -8.89 19.22
C THR A 264 18.97 -10.27 19.47
N PHE A 265 18.26 -10.82 18.49
CA PHE A 265 18.03 -12.25 18.44
C PHE A 265 19.26 -12.89 17.77
N ARG A 266 20.20 -13.35 18.59
CA ARG A 266 21.28 -14.25 18.15
C ARG A 266 20.62 -15.50 17.57
N THR A 267 20.48 -15.58 16.25
CA THR A 267 20.30 -16.86 15.58
C THR A 267 21.56 -17.69 15.80
N ARG A 268 21.48 -18.69 16.69
CA ARG A 268 22.44 -19.79 16.76
C ARG A 268 22.48 -20.44 15.37
N VAL A 269 23.64 -20.39 14.74
CA VAL A 269 23.93 -21.12 13.50
C VAL A 269 23.99 -22.61 13.84
N TYR A 270 23.07 -23.40 13.28
CA TYR A 270 23.19 -24.84 13.14
C TYR A 270 23.05 -25.20 11.66
N GLY A 271 23.95 -26.07 11.18
CA GLY A 271 23.83 -26.70 9.87
C GLY A 271 25.07 -26.57 8.99
N GLY A 272 26.17 -27.21 9.38
CA GLY A 272 27.28 -27.52 8.49
C GLY A 272 27.08 -28.90 7.87
N SER A 273 26.73 -28.96 6.58
CA SER A 273 27.00 -30.10 5.69
C SER A 273 26.50 -29.81 4.26
N GLY A 274 27.41 -29.35 3.40
CA GLY A 274 27.20 -29.24 1.95
C GLY A 274 28.53 -28.91 1.29
N LYS A 275 28.98 -29.76 0.35
CA LYS A 275 30.34 -29.79 -0.19
C LYS A 275 30.75 -28.47 -0.88
N ARG A 276 32.03 -28.14 -0.70
CA ARG A 276 32.77 -27.02 -1.31
C ARG A 276 32.76 -27.15 -2.82
N ASP A 277 32.38 -26.08 -3.51
CA ASP A 277 32.88 -25.69 -4.84
C ASP A 277 32.32 -24.31 -5.25
N VAL A 278 32.79 -23.21 -4.62
CA VAL A 278 32.81 -21.85 -5.24
C VAL A 278 33.86 -20.98 -4.50
N PRO A 279 34.69 -20.16 -5.20
CA PRO A 279 35.76 -19.37 -4.58
C PRO A 279 35.27 -18.31 -3.57
N SER A 280 36.14 -18.05 -2.59
CA SER A 280 35.99 -17.15 -1.44
C SER A 280 35.42 -15.77 -1.76
N TRP A 281 34.37 -15.37 -1.03
CA TRP A 281 33.89 -13.99 -0.97
C TRP A 281 34.63 -13.22 0.14
N ASP A 282 35.43 -12.24 -0.27
CA ASP A 282 36.12 -11.28 0.60
C ASP A 282 35.13 -10.21 1.09
N THR A 283 34.96 -10.12 2.41
CA THR A 283 34.16 -9.12 3.10
C THR A 283 34.86 -7.77 3.13
N ARG A 284 34.96 -7.10 1.98
CA ARG A 284 35.47 -5.72 1.92
C ARG A 284 34.87 -4.83 0.82
N HIS A 285 33.59 -4.97 0.47
CA HIS A 285 32.89 -3.92 -0.30
C HIS A 285 31.40 -3.81 0.04
N GLY A 286 31.10 -3.19 1.18
CA GLY A 286 29.79 -2.62 1.48
C GLY A 286 29.73 -1.17 1.00
N SER A 287 29.34 -0.95 -0.24
CA SER A 287 28.90 0.36 -0.72
C SER A 287 27.59 0.19 -1.49
N LEU A 288 26.58 0.95 -1.08
CA LEU A 288 25.35 1.16 -1.84
C LEU A 288 25.71 1.34 -3.31
N LYS A 289 25.11 0.55 -4.20
CA LYS A 289 25.09 0.85 -5.62
C LYS A 289 24.40 2.21 -5.79
N ARG A 290 25.23 3.24 -5.98
CA ARG A 290 24.85 4.57 -6.45
C ARG A 290 23.95 4.41 -7.68
N LEU A 291 22.84 5.14 -7.68
CA LEU A 291 22.03 5.39 -8.88
C LEU A 291 22.94 5.95 -9.99
N PRO A 292 22.77 5.52 -11.26
CA PRO A 292 23.54 6.08 -12.37
C PRO A 292 23.17 7.56 -12.63
N PRO A 293 24.13 8.46 -12.86
CA PRO A 293 23.87 9.86 -13.18
C PRO A 293 23.46 10.00 -14.65
N PRO A 294 22.28 10.57 -14.94
CA PRO A 294 22.05 12.00 -14.79
C PRO A 294 20.68 12.34 -14.16
N LEU A 295 20.51 12.12 -12.86
CA LEU A 295 19.30 12.54 -12.12
C LEU A 295 19.61 13.17 -10.75
N GLN A 296 20.86 13.58 -10.54
CA GLN A 296 21.34 14.16 -9.28
C GLN A 296 21.39 15.71 -9.29
N ARG A 297 20.86 16.37 -10.32
CA ARG A 297 20.98 17.83 -10.51
C ARG A 297 19.67 18.64 -10.56
N SER A 298 18.52 18.11 -10.14
CA SER A 298 17.30 18.95 -10.03
C SER A 298 16.63 19.01 -8.65
N TRP A 299 17.18 18.35 -7.62
CA TRP A 299 16.61 18.38 -6.25
C TRP A 299 17.56 18.97 -5.19
N GLY A 300 18.72 19.50 -5.62
CA GLY A 300 19.76 20.02 -4.72
C GLY A 300 19.80 21.54 -4.55
N HIS A 301 18.89 22.30 -5.16
CA HIS A 301 18.96 23.78 -5.17
C HIS A 301 17.89 24.50 -4.32
N LEU A 302 17.11 23.77 -3.51
CA LEU A 302 16.09 24.33 -2.61
C LEU A 302 16.43 24.21 -1.11
N MET A 303 17.66 23.80 -0.78
CA MET A 303 18.13 23.59 0.60
C MET A 303 19.38 24.44 0.94
N CYS A 304 19.49 25.66 0.41
CA CYS A 304 20.47 26.63 0.88
C CYS A 304 19.99 28.06 0.63
N THR A 305 19.25 28.61 1.58
CA THR A 305 19.18 30.05 1.93
C THR A 305 18.11 30.23 3.00
N PHE A 306 18.42 29.89 4.26
CA PHE A 306 17.86 30.54 5.45
C PHE A 306 18.65 30.07 6.68
N ARG A 307 19.89 30.55 6.79
CA ARG A 307 20.63 30.69 8.05
C ARG A 307 21.63 31.83 7.87
N ASN A 308 21.14 33.05 8.11
CA ASN A 308 21.92 34.16 8.66
C ASN A 308 20.97 35.35 8.89
N SER A 309 20.48 35.48 10.11
CA SER A 309 19.95 36.70 10.75
C SER A 309 19.59 36.31 12.19
N GLY A 310 20.49 36.58 13.14
CA GLY A 310 20.38 36.21 14.55
C GLY A 310 21.59 35.46 15.04
#